data_AF-A0A2Y9QBA6-F1
#
_entry.id   AF-A0A2Y9QBA6-F1
#
_cell.length_a   1.000
_cell.length_b   1.000
_cell.length_c   1.000
_cell.angle_alpha   90.00
_cell.angle_beta   90.00
_cell.angle_gamma   90.00
#
_symmetry.space_group_name_H-M   'P 1'
#
loop_
_entity.id
_entity.type
_entity.pdbx_description
1 polymer ?
#
loop_
_entity_poly.entity_id
_entity_poly.type
_entity_poly.pdbx_seq_one_letter_code
_entity_poly.pdbx_strand_id
1 'polypeptide(L)'
;MQLVNYYRGADKLCRKASLVKLVKTSPELAESCAWFPESYVIYPTNLKTPVAPAQNGIHPPIQSSRTDEREFFLASYNRKKEDGEGNVWIAKSSAGAKGEGILISSDAAELLDFIDNQGQVHVIQKYLERPLLLEPGHRKFDIRSWVLVDHQYNIYLYREGVLRTASEPYHVDNFQDKTCHLTNHCIQKEYSKNYGKYEEGNEMFFEEFNRYLTSALNITLESSILLQIKHIIRSCLMSVEPAISTRHLPYQSFQLFGFDFMVDEEMKVWLIEVNGAPACAQKLYAELCQGIVDIAIASLFPPPGSGQQPPQPAAFIKL
;
A
#
# COMPACT_ATOMS: atom_id res chain seq x y z
N MET A 1 -12.61 1.23 -31.65
CA MET A 1 -12.44 1.56 -30.22
C MET A 1 -11.09 1.03 -29.78
N GLN A 2 -10.27 1.85 -29.11
CA GLN A 2 -8.94 1.46 -28.60
C GLN A 2 -8.98 1.31 -27.08
N LEU A 3 -8.25 0.34 -26.53
CA LEU A 3 -8.17 0.05 -25.11
C LEU A 3 -6.71 -0.03 -24.68
N VAL A 4 -6.38 0.54 -23.52
CA VAL A 4 -5.03 0.49 -22.91
C VAL A 4 -5.11 -0.02 -21.47
N ASN A 5 -4.07 -0.69 -21.00
CA ASN A 5 -4.00 -1.34 -19.67
C ASN A 5 -3.48 -0.43 -18.54
N TYR A 6 -3.56 0.90 -18.71
CA TYR A 6 -3.23 1.88 -17.69
C TYR A 6 -4.22 3.04 -17.72
N TYR A 7 -4.63 3.51 -16.54
CA TYR A 7 -5.30 4.79 -16.38
C TYR A 7 -4.29 5.93 -16.36
N ARG A 8 -4.43 6.87 -17.30
CA ARG A 8 -3.64 8.10 -17.27
C ARG A 8 -3.97 8.91 -16.01
N GLY A 9 -2.97 9.23 -15.20
CA GLY A 9 -3.12 9.98 -13.95
C GLY A 9 -3.23 9.11 -12.69
N ALA A 10 -3.31 7.78 -12.83
CA ALA A 10 -3.32 6.86 -11.69
C ALA A 10 -2.00 6.86 -10.89
N ASP A 11 -0.92 7.44 -11.43
CA ASP A 11 0.33 7.68 -10.72
C ASP A 11 0.17 8.58 -9.48
N LYS A 12 -0.92 9.35 -9.39
CA LYS A 12 -1.29 10.09 -8.19
C LYS A 12 -1.58 9.18 -7.00
N LEU A 13 -2.14 8.00 -7.26
CA LEU A 13 -2.40 6.97 -6.24
C LEU A 13 -1.17 6.07 -6.02
N CYS A 14 -0.38 5.85 -7.08
CA CYS A 14 0.66 4.82 -7.08
C CYS A 14 2.06 5.31 -6.68
N ARG A 15 2.27 6.63 -6.54
CA ARG A 15 3.54 7.20 -6.05
C ARG A 15 3.41 7.59 -4.60
N LYS A 16 4.39 7.24 -3.76
CA LYS A 16 4.34 7.42 -2.30
C LYS A 16 4.01 8.87 -1.89
N ALA A 17 4.77 9.86 -2.39
CA ALA A 17 4.54 11.27 -2.07
C ALA A 17 3.19 11.78 -2.62
N SER A 18 2.79 11.32 -3.82
CA SER A 18 1.49 11.69 -4.40
C SER A 18 0.33 11.12 -3.61
N LEU A 19 0.44 9.88 -3.11
CA LEU A 19 -0.56 9.22 -2.27
C LEU A 19 -0.75 9.97 -0.95
N VAL A 20 0.35 10.34 -0.28
CA VAL A 20 0.28 11.15 0.96
C VAL A 20 -0.47 12.45 0.70
N LYS A 21 -0.11 13.16 -0.38
CA LYS A 21 -0.79 14.40 -0.74
C LYS A 21 -2.27 14.18 -1.08
N LEU A 22 -2.59 13.15 -1.85
CA LEU A 22 -3.97 12.78 -2.20
C LEU A 22 -4.80 12.55 -0.94
N VAL A 23 -4.32 11.72 -0.02
CA VAL A 23 -4.99 11.42 1.25
C VAL A 23 -5.23 12.69 2.09
N LYS A 24 -4.26 13.60 2.17
CA LYS A 24 -4.38 14.84 2.95
C LYS A 24 -5.30 15.89 2.32
N THR A 25 -5.37 15.94 0.98
CA THR A 25 -6.03 17.04 0.27
C THR A 25 -7.41 16.71 -0.28
N SER A 26 -7.73 15.42 -0.45
CA SER A 26 -9.07 14.99 -0.86
C SER A 26 -10.01 15.01 0.35
N PRO A 27 -11.06 15.85 0.39
CA PRO A 27 -11.98 15.94 1.53
C PRO A 27 -12.60 14.58 1.88
N GLU A 28 -12.96 13.81 0.85
CA GLU A 28 -13.52 12.45 0.96
C GLU A 28 -12.62 11.49 1.75
N LEU A 29 -11.29 11.68 1.66
CA LEU A 29 -10.31 10.88 2.39
C LEU A 29 -9.96 11.54 3.73
N ALA A 30 -9.72 12.85 3.75
CA ALA A 30 -9.21 13.58 4.91
C ALA A 30 -10.16 13.50 6.14
N GLU A 31 -11.47 13.53 5.92
CA GLU A 31 -12.47 13.40 7.01
C GLU A 31 -12.56 11.96 7.57
N SER A 32 -12.01 10.96 6.87
CA SER A 32 -12.19 9.54 7.15
C SER A 32 -10.90 8.73 7.27
N CYS A 33 -9.71 9.36 7.13
CA CYS A 33 -8.46 8.62 6.97
C CYS A 33 -7.85 8.14 8.30
N ALA A 34 -8.59 7.29 9.02
CA ALA A 34 -8.07 6.57 10.17
C ALA A 34 -7.18 5.38 9.76
N TRP A 35 -7.16 5.00 8.48
CA TRP A 35 -6.56 3.78 7.92
C TRP A 35 -5.26 4.01 7.13
N PHE A 36 -4.75 5.24 7.07
CA PHE A 36 -3.43 5.54 6.48
C PHE A 36 -2.51 6.04 7.58
N PRO A 37 -1.31 5.47 7.76
CA PRO A 37 -0.40 5.92 8.80
C PRO A 37 -0.02 7.39 8.58
N GLU A 38 0.12 8.12 9.69
CA GLU A 38 0.55 9.52 9.67
C GLU A 38 1.82 9.69 8.83
N SER A 39 1.80 10.61 7.87
CA SER A 39 2.83 10.70 6.83
C SER A 39 3.15 12.13 6.46
N TYR A 40 4.42 12.39 6.08
CA TYR A 40 4.93 13.69 5.67
C TYR A 40 5.80 13.57 4.42
N VAL A 41 5.60 14.46 3.45
CA VAL A 41 6.40 14.54 2.23
C VAL A 41 7.63 15.43 2.48
N ILE A 42 8.82 14.84 2.38
CA ILE A 42 10.08 15.53 2.65
C ILE A 42 10.90 15.62 1.36
N TYR A 43 11.38 16.83 1.07
CA TYR A 43 12.29 17.07 -0.05
C TYR A 43 13.72 17.18 0.47
N PRO A 44 14.70 16.57 -0.20
CA PRO A 44 16.10 16.82 0.09
C PRO A 44 16.43 18.32 -0.05
N THR A 45 17.18 18.87 0.91
CA THR A 45 17.53 20.30 0.99
C THR A 45 18.28 20.81 -0.25
N ASN A 46 19.05 19.94 -0.93
CA ASN A 46 19.74 20.25 -2.17
C ASN A 46 18.78 20.62 -3.34
N LEU A 47 17.49 20.24 -3.26
CA LEU A 47 16.47 20.58 -4.26
C LEU A 47 15.88 21.99 -4.07
N LYS A 48 16.24 22.71 -2.99
CA LYS A 48 15.79 24.09 -2.68
C LYS A 48 14.26 24.26 -2.76
N THR A 49 13.51 23.22 -2.36
CA THR A 49 12.04 23.27 -2.32
C THR A 49 11.59 24.11 -1.13
N PRO A 50 10.62 25.04 -1.28
CA PRO A 50 10.14 25.85 -0.16
C PRO A 50 9.59 24.98 0.97
N VAL A 51 10.04 25.24 2.19
CA VAL A 51 9.52 24.60 3.41
C VAL A 51 8.22 25.29 3.82
N ALA A 52 7.15 24.52 4.02
CA ALA A 52 5.87 25.07 4.45
C ALA A 52 5.89 25.36 5.97
N PRO A 53 5.53 26.57 6.40
CA PRO A 53 5.64 26.97 7.80
C PRO A 53 4.58 26.29 8.67
N ALA A 54 4.97 25.69 9.79
CA ALA A 54 4.06 25.06 10.75
C ALA A 54 3.40 26.06 11.73
N GLN A 55 2.95 27.22 11.24
CA GLN A 55 2.56 28.35 12.09
C GLN A 55 1.24 28.16 12.87
N ASN A 56 0.37 27.20 12.51
CA ASN A 56 -0.96 27.01 13.12
C ASN A 56 -1.36 25.54 13.39
N GLY A 57 -0.42 24.58 13.40
CA GLY A 57 -0.73 23.17 13.67
C GLY A 57 0.21 22.18 13.00
N ILE A 58 -0.15 20.89 13.08
CA ILE A 58 0.63 19.76 12.52
C ILE A 58 0.23 19.42 11.07
N HIS A 59 -0.90 19.93 10.59
CA HIS A 59 -1.37 19.63 9.24
C HIS A 59 -0.94 20.71 8.23
N PRO A 60 -0.33 20.32 7.10
CA PRO A 60 0.04 21.26 6.05
C PRO A 60 -1.19 21.83 5.32
N PRO A 61 -1.11 23.07 4.80
CA PRO A 61 -2.22 23.71 4.09
C PRO A 61 -2.53 23.02 2.76
N ILE A 62 -3.84 22.80 2.49
CA ILE A 62 -4.41 22.03 1.38
C ILE A 62 -3.96 22.53 -0.02
N GLN A 63 -3.59 23.80 -0.15
CA GLN A 63 -3.35 24.45 -1.45
C GLN A 63 -1.89 24.50 -1.91
N SER A 64 -0.91 24.03 -1.14
CA SER A 64 0.50 24.20 -1.55
C SER A 64 0.95 23.14 -2.57
N SER A 65 1.30 23.59 -3.77
CA SER A 65 1.95 22.78 -4.79
C SER A 65 3.46 22.68 -4.47
N ARG A 66 3.93 21.47 -4.18
CA ARG A 66 5.35 21.13 -3.90
C ARG A 66 5.98 21.97 -2.78
N THR A 67 5.52 21.79 -1.56
CA THR A 67 6.23 22.26 -0.37
C THR A 67 6.80 21.07 0.40
N ASP A 68 7.92 21.33 1.07
CA ASP A 68 8.50 20.40 2.04
C ASP A 68 7.73 20.48 3.36
N GLU A 69 7.29 19.34 3.87
CA GLU A 69 6.52 19.20 5.11
C GLU A 69 7.42 18.95 6.34
N ARG A 70 8.73 19.20 6.24
CA ARG A 70 9.71 19.00 7.33
C ARG A 70 9.33 19.65 8.66
N GLU A 71 8.86 20.89 8.66
CA GLU A 71 8.44 21.56 9.91
C GLU A 71 7.22 20.88 10.55
N PHE A 72 6.26 20.40 9.74
CA PHE A 72 5.10 19.67 10.23
C PHE A 72 5.48 18.30 10.82
N PHE A 73 6.40 17.60 10.16
CA PHE A 73 6.96 16.36 10.69
C PHE A 73 7.61 16.59 12.07
N LEU A 74 8.50 17.58 12.18
CA LEU A 74 9.19 17.88 13.43
C LEU A 74 8.22 18.30 14.54
N ALA A 75 7.18 19.08 14.21
CA ALA A 75 6.15 19.46 15.17
C ALA A 75 5.39 18.24 15.72
N SER A 76 5.01 17.28 14.85
CA SER A 76 4.38 16.03 15.30
C SER A 76 5.32 15.15 16.11
N TYR A 77 6.54 14.96 15.61
CA TYR A 77 7.57 14.17 16.26
C TYR A 77 7.87 14.68 17.68
N ASN A 78 8.01 16.00 17.86
CA ASN A 78 8.27 16.61 19.17
C ASN A 78 7.08 16.44 20.11
N ARG A 79 5.85 16.64 19.63
CA ARG A 79 4.64 16.41 20.44
C ARG A 79 4.57 14.97 20.94
N LYS A 80 4.76 13.99 20.06
CA LYS A 80 4.75 12.56 20.45
C LYS A 80 5.82 12.22 21.48
N LYS A 81 7.00 12.85 21.35
CA LYS A 81 8.09 12.72 22.32
C LYS A 81 7.70 13.30 23.69
N GLU A 82 7.05 14.46 23.72
CA GLU A 82 6.57 15.12 24.94
C GLU A 82 5.46 14.29 25.62
N ASP A 83 4.56 13.70 24.82
CA ASP A 83 3.45 12.87 25.29
C ASP A 83 3.89 11.45 25.73
N GLY A 84 5.17 11.08 25.51
CA GLY A 84 5.71 9.76 25.85
C GLY A 84 5.22 8.63 24.94
N GLU A 85 4.74 8.95 23.74
CA GLU A 85 4.30 7.97 22.74
C GLU A 85 5.49 7.28 22.04
N GLY A 86 5.26 6.08 21.50
CA GLY A 86 6.20 5.43 20.58
C GLY A 86 6.47 6.29 19.35
N ASN A 87 7.74 6.59 19.09
CA ASN A 87 8.15 7.63 18.14
C ASN A 87 9.04 7.08 17.01
N VAL A 88 8.77 5.85 16.55
CA VAL A 88 9.49 5.23 15.44
C VAL A 88 8.84 5.61 14.10
N TRP A 89 9.66 5.95 13.11
CA TRP A 89 9.23 6.33 11.77
C TRP A 89 10.03 5.61 10.68
N ILE A 90 9.46 5.55 9.48
CA ILE A 90 10.08 4.96 8.30
C ILE A 90 10.18 6.00 7.17
N ALA A 91 11.40 6.24 6.68
CA ALA A 91 11.66 7.04 5.48
C ALA A 91 11.72 6.13 4.25
N LYS A 92 10.95 6.46 3.20
CA LYS A 92 10.89 5.69 1.93
C LYS A 92 10.61 6.58 0.72
N SER A 93 11.17 6.28 -0.45
CA SER A 93 10.87 6.97 -1.72
C SER A 93 10.25 6.03 -2.75
N SER A 94 9.67 6.60 -3.82
CA SER A 94 9.12 5.82 -4.94
C SER A 94 10.21 5.28 -5.89
N ALA A 95 11.46 5.75 -5.74
CA ALA A 95 12.59 5.31 -6.55
C ALA A 95 13.35 4.12 -5.94
N GLY A 96 13.07 3.78 -4.67
CA GLY A 96 13.70 2.64 -4.00
C GLY A 96 13.27 1.33 -4.64
N ALA A 97 14.22 0.63 -5.25
CA ALA A 97 14.03 -0.74 -5.71
C ALA A 97 14.54 -1.72 -4.65
N LYS A 98 13.90 -2.89 -4.56
CA LYS A 98 14.37 -4.05 -3.77
C LYS A 98 14.64 -3.81 -2.27
N GLY A 99 14.05 -2.78 -1.66
CA GLY A 99 14.28 -2.47 -0.24
C GLY A 99 15.43 -1.51 0.03
N GLU A 100 16.18 -1.11 -0.99
CA GLU A 100 17.14 -0.02 -0.90
C GLU A 100 16.38 1.32 -0.77
N GLY A 101 16.99 2.29 -0.07
CA GLY A 101 16.36 3.59 0.15
C GLY A 101 15.27 3.60 1.24
N ILE A 102 15.34 2.66 2.18
CA ILE A 102 14.47 2.61 3.37
C ILE A 102 15.32 2.76 4.63
N LEU A 103 14.91 3.67 5.52
CA LEU A 103 15.44 3.80 6.87
C LEU A 103 14.29 3.75 7.87
N ILE A 104 14.43 2.95 8.93
CA ILE A 104 13.52 2.94 10.08
C ILE A 104 14.33 3.44 11.26
N SER A 105 13.85 4.50 11.93
CA SER A 105 14.55 5.08 13.07
C SER A 105 13.57 5.79 14.00
N SER A 106 13.96 5.87 15.27
CA SER A 106 13.33 6.71 16.29
C SER A 106 14.00 8.08 16.40
N ASP A 107 15.03 8.38 15.61
CA ASP A 107 15.73 9.67 15.60
C ASP A 107 15.34 10.48 14.34
N ALA A 108 14.66 11.61 14.56
CA ALA A 108 14.29 12.54 13.50
C ALA A 108 15.50 13.10 12.73
N ALA A 109 16.63 13.32 13.40
CA ALA A 109 17.83 13.84 12.74
C ALA A 109 18.39 12.81 11.75
N GLU A 110 18.50 11.54 12.16
CA GLU A 110 18.96 10.44 11.30
C GLU A 110 18.05 10.28 10.06
N LEU A 111 16.73 10.38 10.24
CA LEU A 111 15.76 10.31 9.13
C LEU A 111 15.92 11.45 8.13
N LEU A 112 16.09 12.69 8.63
CA LEU A 112 16.24 13.87 7.78
C LEU A 112 17.59 13.88 7.06
N ASP A 113 18.68 13.55 7.76
CA ASP A 113 20.02 13.42 7.19
C ASP A 113 20.06 12.32 6.13
N PHE A 114 19.40 11.18 6.38
CA PHE A 114 19.27 10.11 5.40
C PHE A 114 18.61 10.60 4.12
N ILE A 115 17.55 11.42 4.21
CA ILE A 115 16.82 11.97 3.06
C ILE A 115 17.63 13.06 2.35
N ASP A 116 18.32 13.93 3.09
CA ASP A 116 19.12 15.03 2.53
C ASP A 116 20.31 14.53 1.70
N ASN A 117 20.81 13.34 2.01
CA ASN A 117 21.82 12.65 1.22
C ASN A 117 21.26 11.95 -0.05
N GLN A 118 19.97 12.10 -0.34
CA GLN A 118 19.32 11.54 -1.53
C GLN A 118 19.07 12.60 -2.61
N GLY A 119 18.75 12.16 -3.82
CA GLY A 119 18.43 13.02 -4.97
C GLY A 119 16.94 13.19 -5.25
N GLN A 120 16.06 12.64 -4.41
CA GLN A 120 14.64 12.52 -4.70
C GLN A 120 13.75 12.70 -3.46
N VAL A 121 12.48 13.04 -3.71
CA VAL A 121 11.45 13.18 -2.67
C VAL A 121 11.23 11.87 -1.91
N HIS A 122 11.07 11.98 -0.59
CA HIS A 122 10.76 10.89 0.32
C HIS A 122 9.45 11.14 1.07
N VAL A 123 8.94 10.09 1.66
CA VAL A 123 7.90 10.15 2.68
C VAL A 123 8.50 9.66 3.98
N ILE A 124 8.38 10.46 5.05
CA ILE A 124 8.49 9.97 6.42
C ILE A 124 7.10 9.56 6.87
N GLN A 125 6.92 8.31 7.24
CA GLN A 125 5.64 7.74 7.66
C GLN A 125 5.78 7.11 9.04
N LYS A 126 4.76 7.23 9.89
CA LYS A 126 4.75 6.60 11.21
C LYS A 126 4.92 5.09 11.04
N TYR A 127 5.94 4.54 11.67
CA TYR A 127 6.18 3.11 11.63
C TYR A 127 5.20 2.40 12.56
N LEU A 128 4.59 1.31 12.08
CA LEU A 128 3.65 0.50 12.84
C LEU A 128 4.42 -0.40 13.81
N GLU A 129 4.59 0.08 15.04
CA GLU A 129 5.42 -0.56 16.08
C GLU A 129 4.80 -1.86 16.63
N ARG A 130 3.46 -1.95 16.64
CA ARG A 130 2.68 -3.10 17.13
C ARG A 130 1.89 -3.78 16.01
N PRO A 131 2.57 -4.41 15.04
CA PRO A 131 1.89 -5.15 13.98
C PRO A 131 1.22 -6.42 14.56
N LEU A 132 0.21 -6.95 13.86
CA LEU A 132 -0.21 -8.33 14.08
C LEU A 132 0.94 -9.25 13.69
N LEU A 133 1.28 -10.18 14.58
CA LEU A 133 2.38 -11.13 14.38
C LEU A 133 1.84 -12.55 14.19
N LEU A 134 2.40 -13.26 13.22
CA LEU A 134 2.09 -14.67 12.97
C LEU A 134 2.85 -15.55 13.95
N GLU A 135 2.12 -16.50 14.53
CA GLU A 135 2.70 -17.58 15.33
C GLU A 135 2.54 -18.94 14.62
N PRO A 136 3.54 -19.85 14.74
CA PRO A 136 4.78 -19.69 15.49
C PRO A 136 5.81 -18.79 14.79
N GLY A 137 6.69 -18.18 15.58
CA GLY A 137 7.88 -17.48 15.10
C GLY A 137 7.86 -15.97 15.31
N HIS A 138 6.76 -15.42 15.84
CA HIS A 138 6.61 -14.01 16.16
C HIS A 138 6.90 -13.08 14.96
N ARG A 139 6.26 -13.33 13.81
CA ARG A 139 6.69 -12.79 12.50
C ARG A 139 5.77 -11.71 11.95
N LYS A 140 6.36 -10.64 11.42
CA LYS A 140 5.66 -9.59 10.69
C LYS A 140 5.22 -10.08 9.31
N PHE A 141 4.12 -9.53 8.79
CA PHE A 141 3.70 -9.73 7.41
C PHE A 141 3.01 -8.47 6.88
N ASP A 142 2.89 -8.37 5.57
CA ASP A 142 1.97 -7.45 4.91
C ASP A 142 1.00 -8.24 4.01
N ILE A 143 -0.13 -7.65 3.63
CA ILE A 143 -1.11 -8.24 2.72
C ILE A 143 -1.06 -7.53 1.38
N ARG A 144 -0.93 -8.30 0.29
CA ARG A 144 -1.14 -7.87 -1.09
C ARG A 144 -2.53 -8.28 -1.57
N SER A 145 -3.29 -7.31 -2.07
CA SER A 145 -4.54 -7.53 -2.80
C SER A 145 -4.44 -7.00 -4.23
N TRP A 146 -4.93 -7.77 -5.20
CA TRP A 146 -5.01 -7.33 -6.60
C TRP A 146 -6.38 -6.77 -6.92
N VAL A 147 -6.41 -5.58 -7.51
CA VAL A 147 -7.64 -4.87 -7.85
C VAL A 147 -7.63 -4.47 -9.32
N LEU A 148 -8.60 -4.97 -10.08
CA LEU A 148 -8.81 -4.60 -11.48
C LEU A 148 -9.87 -3.51 -11.56
N VAL A 149 -9.57 -2.40 -12.23
CA VAL A 149 -10.55 -1.38 -12.60
C VAL A 149 -10.76 -1.46 -14.11
N ASP A 150 -12.00 -1.72 -14.53
CA ASP A 150 -12.36 -1.83 -15.95
C ASP A 150 -12.73 -0.46 -16.56
N HIS A 151 -12.95 -0.43 -17.87
CA HIS A 151 -13.30 0.78 -18.61
C HIS A 151 -14.62 1.48 -18.23
N GLN A 152 -15.56 0.80 -17.56
CA GLN A 152 -16.73 1.45 -16.95
C GLN A 152 -16.43 2.08 -15.59
N TYR A 153 -15.22 1.89 -15.09
CA TYR A 153 -14.78 2.18 -13.73
C TYR A 153 -15.38 1.22 -12.67
N ASN A 154 -15.79 0.02 -13.08
CA ASN A 154 -16.14 -1.01 -12.12
C ASN A 154 -14.87 -1.49 -11.40
N ILE A 155 -14.93 -1.58 -10.08
CA ILE A 155 -13.82 -2.00 -9.23
C ILE A 155 -13.99 -3.48 -8.88
N TYR A 156 -13.00 -4.30 -9.20
CA TYR A 156 -13.00 -5.74 -8.96
C TYR A 156 -11.81 -6.13 -8.09
N LEU A 157 -12.08 -6.57 -6.86
CA LEU A 157 -11.10 -7.18 -5.98
C LEU A 157 -10.95 -8.66 -6.33
N TYR A 158 -9.74 -9.12 -6.65
CA TYR A 158 -9.47 -10.54 -6.81
C TYR A 158 -9.63 -11.26 -5.47
N ARG A 159 -10.30 -12.42 -5.47
CA ARG A 159 -10.66 -13.16 -4.25
C ARG A 159 -9.45 -13.66 -3.48
N GLU A 160 -8.41 -14.05 -4.20
CA GLU A 160 -7.16 -14.46 -3.59
C GLU A 160 -6.27 -13.24 -3.32
N GLY A 161 -5.68 -13.22 -2.13
CA GLY A 161 -4.58 -12.36 -1.78
C GLY A 161 -3.43 -13.17 -1.20
N VAL A 162 -2.30 -12.51 -1.02
CA VAL A 162 -1.11 -13.15 -0.46
C VAL A 162 -0.58 -12.31 0.69
N LEU A 163 -0.25 -12.98 1.79
CA LEU A 163 0.56 -12.44 2.85
C LEU A 163 2.01 -12.63 2.47
N ARG A 164 2.76 -11.53 2.40
CA ARG A 164 4.22 -11.57 2.24
C ARG A 164 4.82 -11.53 3.64
N THR A 165 5.42 -12.64 4.07
CA THR A 165 5.82 -12.81 5.46
C THR A 165 7.30 -12.53 5.66
N ALA A 166 7.63 -11.94 6.80
CA ALA A 166 8.97 -12.04 7.34
C ALA A 166 9.18 -13.47 7.86
N SER A 167 10.42 -13.94 7.80
CA SER A 167 10.81 -15.26 8.29
C SER A 167 11.71 -15.21 9.52
N GLU A 168 12.11 -14.01 9.93
CA GLU A 168 12.83 -13.73 11.17
C GLU A 168 11.87 -13.20 12.24
N PRO A 169 12.09 -13.52 13.54
CA PRO A 169 11.28 -12.98 14.63
C PRO A 169 11.33 -11.45 14.69
N TYR A 170 10.19 -10.84 14.96
CA TYR A 170 10.05 -9.39 15.07
C TYR A 170 10.67 -8.89 16.38
N HIS A 171 11.47 -7.82 16.28
CA HIS A 171 12.11 -7.19 17.43
C HIS A 171 11.84 -5.68 17.42
N VAL A 172 11.07 -5.18 18.39
CA VAL A 172 10.72 -3.75 18.47
C VAL A 172 11.92 -2.86 18.83
N ASP A 173 12.97 -3.41 19.41
CA ASP A 173 14.13 -2.63 19.91
C ASP A 173 15.35 -2.66 18.97
N ASN A 174 15.26 -3.29 17.79
CA ASN A 174 16.39 -3.44 16.87
C ASN A 174 16.04 -3.14 15.41
N PHE A 175 16.03 -1.85 15.06
CA PHE A 175 15.75 -1.39 13.69
C PHE A 175 16.96 -1.46 12.74
N GLN A 176 18.15 -1.83 13.24
CA GLN A 176 19.35 -1.99 12.40
C GLN A 176 19.25 -3.26 11.53
N ASP A 177 18.70 -4.36 12.09
CA ASP A 177 18.37 -5.54 11.30
C ASP A 177 17.00 -5.38 10.63
N LYS A 178 17.02 -4.86 9.41
CA LYS A 178 15.82 -4.62 8.61
C LYS A 178 15.09 -5.91 8.21
N THR A 179 15.71 -7.08 8.35
CA THR A 179 15.18 -8.36 7.84
C THR A 179 13.89 -8.76 8.55
N CYS A 180 13.75 -8.50 9.86
CA CYS A 180 12.49 -8.77 10.57
C CYS A 180 11.42 -7.67 10.35
N HIS A 181 11.83 -6.48 9.89
CA HIS A 181 10.96 -5.32 9.72
C HIS A 181 10.41 -5.13 8.30
N LEU A 182 11.12 -5.64 7.28
CA LEU A 182 10.78 -5.47 5.87
C LEU A 182 10.40 -6.82 5.24
N THR A 183 9.13 -6.93 4.87
CA THR A 183 8.48 -8.13 4.30
C THR A 183 8.67 -8.28 2.80
N ASN A 184 9.45 -7.40 2.17
CA ASN A 184 9.73 -7.48 0.74
C ASN A 184 10.38 -8.83 0.40
N HIS A 185 9.77 -9.57 -0.53
CA HIS A 185 10.22 -10.90 -0.94
C HIS A 185 11.72 -10.94 -1.33
N CYS A 186 12.24 -9.91 -2.01
CA CYS A 186 13.66 -9.82 -2.35
C CYS A 186 14.57 -9.74 -1.12
N ILE A 187 14.22 -8.90 -0.13
CA ILE A 187 14.97 -8.77 1.12
C ILE A 187 14.93 -10.09 1.90
N GLN A 188 13.75 -10.69 2.03
CA GLN A 188 13.61 -11.97 2.73
C GLN A 188 14.45 -13.06 2.06
N LYS A 189 14.37 -13.19 0.74
CA LYS A 189 15.13 -14.21 0.00
C LYS A 189 16.64 -14.00 0.07
N GLU A 190 17.10 -12.75 0.14
CA GLU A 190 18.53 -12.41 0.13
C GLU A 190 19.16 -12.45 1.51
N TYR A 191 18.48 -11.94 2.54
CA TYR A 191 19.06 -11.70 3.87
C TYR A 191 18.55 -12.62 4.97
N SER A 192 17.33 -13.17 4.86
CA SER A 192 16.78 -14.06 5.88
C SER A 192 17.44 -15.43 5.82
N LYS A 193 17.87 -15.94 6.97
CA LYS A 193 18.40 -17.30 7.11
C LYS A 193 17.27 -18.33 7.19
N ASN A 194 16.05 -17.87 7.49
CA ASN A 194 14.86 -18.69 7.67
C ASN A 194 13.88 -18.60 6.49
N TYR A 195 14.29 -18.04 5.35
CA TYR A 195 13.42 -17.92 4.17
C TYR A 195 12.86 -19.29 3.74
N GLY A 196 11.54 -19.37 3.56
CA GLY A 196 10.81 -20.59 3.21
C GLY A 196 10.56 -21.56 4.36
N LYS A 197 10.95 -21.22 5.61
CA LYS A 197 10.85 -22.13 6.76
C LYS A 197 9.41 -22.49 7.15
N TYR A 198 8.50 -21.52 7.08
CA TYR A 198 7.13 -21.67 7.58
C TYR A 198 6.13 -21.91 6.45
N GLU A 199 6.29 -21.18 5.35
CA GLU A 199 5.50 -21.30 4.13
C GLU A 199 6.42 -21.14 2.91
N GLU A 200 6.09 -21.80 1.81
CA GLU A 200 6.89 -21.77 0.58
C GLU A 200 7.05 -20.32 0.10
N GLY A 201 8.30 -19.90 -0.13
CA GLY A 201 8.60 -18.58 -0.66
C GLY A 201 8.24 -17.40 0.25
N ASN A 202 7.91 -17.64 1.52
CA ASN A 202 7.32 -16.64 2.43
C ASN A 202 5.99 -16.06 1.91
N GLU A 203 5.19 -16.89 1.25
CA GLU A 203 3.87 -16.55 0.72
C GLU A 203 2.79 -17.39 1.41
N MET A 204 2.00 -16.77 2.29
CA MET A 204 0.83 -17.40 2.92
C MET A 204 -0.44 -16.91 2.24
N PHE A 205 -1.28 -17.81 1.76
CA PHE A 205 -2.51 -17.46 1.02
C PHE A 205 -3.72 -17.33 1.94
N PHE A 206 -4.79 -16.68 1.46
CA PHE A 206 -5.98 -16.35 2.25
C PHE A 206 -6.66 -17.55 2.92
N GLU A 207 -6.71 -18.71 2.26
CA GLU A 207 -7.27 -19.92 2.87
C GLU A 207 -6.53 -20.32 4.15
N GLU A 208 -5.19 -20.34 4.10
CA GLU A 208 -4.35 -20.66 5.24
C GLU A 208 -4.43 -19.59 6.32
N PHE A 209 -4.36 -18.31 5.94
CA PHE A 209 -4.46 -17.21 6.89
C PHE A 209 -5.84 -17.17 7.58
N ASN A 210 -6.93 -17.47 6.87
CA ASN A 210 -8.25 -17.56 7.48
C ASN A 210 -8.35 -18.72 8.48
N ARG A 211 -7.73 -19.88 8.19
CA ARG A 211 -7.60 -20.99 9.14
C ARG A 211 -6.79 -20.58 10.37
N TYR A 212 -5.70 -19.84 10.18
CA TYR A 212 -4.91 -19.28 11.29
C TYR A 212 -5.77 -18.37 12.17
N LEU A 213 -6.44 -17.37 11.59
CA LEU A 213 -7.30 -16.43 12.34
C LEU A 213 -8.43 -17.15 13.09
N THR A 214 -9.05 -18.15 12.47
CA THR A 214 -10.15 -18.91 13.08
C THR A 214 -9.65 -19.74 14.26
N SER A 215 -8.50 -20.40 14.11
CA SER A 215 -7.97 -21.29 15.14
C SER A 215 -7.28 -20.55 16.28
N ALA A 216 -6.48 -19.52 15.99
CA ALA A 216 -5.69 -18.80 16.97
C ALA A 216 -6.49 -17.69 17.68
N LEU A 217 -7.41 -17.03 16.97
CA LEU A 217 -8.04 -15.79 17.43
C LEU A 217 -9.57 -15.84 17.42
N ASN A 218 -10.17 -16.95 16.95
CA ASN A 218 -11.62 -17.14 16.86
C ASN A 218 -12.34 -16.04 16.05
N ILE A 219 -11.69 -15.56 14.97
CA ILE A 219 -12.23 -14.57 14.03
C ILE A 219 -12.00 -15.03 12.58
N THR A 220 -12.70 -14.40 11.63
CA THR A 220 -12.55 -14.71 10.20
C THR A 220 -11.82 -13.61 9.45
N LEU A 221 -11.11 -13.95 8.38
CA LEU A 221 -10.46 -13.02 7.47
C LEU A 221 -11.46 -11.99 6.90
N GLU A 222 -12.67 -12.44 6.53
CA GLU A 222 -13.71 -11.59 5.97
C GLU A 222 -14.14 -10.50 6.95
N SER A 223 -14.55 -10.89 8.17
CA SER A 223 -15.11 -9.96 9.16
C SER A 223 -14.08 -9.06 9.81
N SER A 224 -12.85 -9.53 10.00
CA SER A 224 -11.80 -8.78 10.71
C SER A 224 -11.00 -7.85 9.80
N ILE A 225 -10.68 -8.28 8.57
CA ILE A 225 -9.69 -7.61 7.73
C ILE A 225 -10.26 -7.23 6.36
N LEU A 226 -10.93 -8.13 5.64
CA LEU A 226 -11.35 -7.84 4.26
C LEU A 226 -12.41 -6.75 4.16
N LEU A 227 -13.32 -6.60 5.15
CA LEU A 227 -14.26 -5.48 5.16
C LEU A 227 -13.53 -4.12 5.14
N GLN A 228 -12.47 -3.97 5.93
CA GLN A 228 -11.65 -2.77 5.96
C GLN A 228 -10.87 -2.59 4.64
N ILE A 229 -10.25 -3.66 4.12
CA ILE A 229 -9.55 -3.65 2.82
C ILE A 229 -10.49 -3.18 1.69
N LYS A 230 -11.70 -3.75 1.59
CA LYS A 230 -12.71 -3.37 0.58
C LYS A 230 -13.11 -1.91 0.70
N HIS A 231 -13.32 -1.43 1.93
CA HIS A 231 -13.62 -0.03 2.19
C HIS A 231 -12.48 0.89 1.71
N ILE A 232 -11.24 0.61 2.11
CA ILE A 232 -10.07 1.41 1.74
C ILE A 232 -9.88 1.45 0.22
N ILE A 233 -9.96 0.30 -0.47
CA ILE A 233 -9.85 0.21 -1.93
C ILE A 233 -10.88 1.11 -2.61
N ARG A 234 -12.16 0.99 -2.20
CA ARG A 234 -13.25 1.81 -2.75
C ARG A 234 -12.97 3.29 -2.50
N SER A 235 -12.67 3.69 -1.27
CA SER A 235 -12.39 5.08 -0.91
C SER A 235 -11.26 5.67 -1.76
N CYS A 236 -10.15 4.95 -1.90
CA CYS A 236 -9.03 5.39 -2.74
C CYS A 236 -9.41 5.55 -4.21
N LEU A 237 -10.04 4.54 -4.82
CA LEU A 237 -10.34 4.55 -6.26
C LEU A 237 -11.46 5.50 -6.64
N MET A 238 -12.48 5.65 -5.80
CA MET A 238 -13.56 6.63 -6.01
C MET A 238 -13.03 8.06 -5.93
N SER A 239 -12.11 8.35 -4.99
CA SER A 239 -11.53 9.69 -4.84
C SER A 239 -10.75 10.20 -6.05
N VAL A 240 -10.30 9.29 -6.93
CA VAL A 240 -9.55 9.63 -8.15
C VAL A 240 -10.37 9.43 -9.43
N GLU A 241 -11.58 8.85 -9.35
CA GLU A 241 -12.43 8.57 -10.51
C GLU A 241 -12.66 9.81 -11.39
N PRO A 242 -13.08 10.97 -10.85
CA PRO A 242 -13.36 12.14 -11.69
C PRO A 242 -12.13 12.62 -12.46
N ALA A 243 -10.94 12.34 -11.96
CA ALA A 243 -9.68 12.78 -12.55
C ALA A 243 -9.10 11.81 -13.59
N ILE A 244 -9.48 10.54 -13.56
CA ILE A 244 -8.85 9.50 -14.41
C ILE A 244 -9.83 8.72 -15.29
N SER A 245 -11.14 8.79 -15.04
CA SER A 245 -12.15 8.04 -15.80
C SER A 245 -12.10 8.33 -17.30
N THR A 246 -12.24 7.27 -18.12
CA THR A 246 -12.18 7.35 -19.59
C THR A 246 -13.55 7.26 -20.26
N ARG A 247 -14.64 7.28 -19.49
CA ARG A 247 -16.01 7.04 -20.00
C ARG A 247 -16.39 7.92 -21.21
N HIS A 248 -15.87 9.13 -21.27
CA HIS A 248 -16.16 10.11 -22.33
C HIS A 248 -14.96 10.42 -23.25
N LEU A 249 -13.92 9.58 -23.21
CA LEU A 249 -12.73 9.73 -24.05
C LEU A 249 -12.81 8.89 -25.34
N PRO A 250 -12.05 9.26 -26.40
CA PRO A 250 -12.01 8.50 -27.66
C PRO A 250 -11.30 7.13 -27.54
N TYR A 251 -10.69 6.85 -26.38
CA TYR A 251 -10.10 5.57 -26.01
C TYR A 251 -10.58 5.19 -24.61
N GLN A 252 -10.47 3.90 -24.28
CA GLN A 252 -10.82 3.38 -22.97
C GLN A 252 -9.58 2.87 -22.23
N SER A 253 -9.63 2.83 -20.90
CA SER A 253 -8.57 2.28 -20.06
C SER A 253 -9.12 1.20 -19.13
N PHE A 254 -8.26 0.26 -18.77
CA PHE A 254 -8.41 -0.56 -17.57
C PHE A 254 -7.06 -0.58 -16.86
N GLN A 255 -6.99 -0.95 -15.59
CA GLN A 255 -5.70 -1.11 -14.92
C GLN A 255 -5.78 -2.11 -13.78
N LEU A 256 -4.72 -2.90 -13.63
CA LEU A 256 -4.49 -3.75 -12.47
C LEU A 256 -3.64 -3.00 -11.44
N PHE A 257 -4.11 -2.94 -10.20
CA PHE A 257 -3.42 -2.35 -9.05
C PHE A 257 -3.08 -3.42 -8.03
N GLY A 258 -1.96 -3.25 -7.32
CA GLY A 258 -1.60 -4.04 -6.15
C GLY A 258 -1.65 -3.17 -4.90
N PHE A 259 -2.65 -3.37 -4.04
CA PHE A 259 -2.76 -2.67 -2.77
C PHE A 259 -2.01 -3.43 -1.68
N ASP A 260 -1.22 -2.71 -0.91
CA ASP A 260 -0.38 -3.27 0.16
C ASP A 260 -0.88 -2.77 1.50
N PHE A 261 -1.18 -3.69 2.41
CA PHE A 261 -1.74 -3.39 3.73
C PHE A 261 -0.89 -3.99 4.84
N MET A 262 -0.90 -3.33 5.99
CA MET A 262 -0.49 -3.91 7.28
C MET A 262 -1.72 -4.10 8.15
N VAL A 263 -1.62 -5.01 9.12
CA VAL A 263 -2.62 -5.20 10.18
C VAL A 263 -1.92 -5.00 11.51
N ASP A 264 -2.52 -4.27 12.43
CA ASP A 264 -2.00 -4.14 13.80
C ASP A 264 -2.58 -5.19 14.75
N GLU A 265 -2.05 -5.25 15.97
CA GLU A 265 -2.49 -6.19 17.01
C GLU A 265 -3.99 -6.04 17.39
N GLU A 266 -4.60 -4.90 17.09
CA GLU A 266 -6.01 -4.59 17.33
C GLU A 266 -6.91 -4.93 16.13
N MET A 267 -6.36 -5.64 15.12
CA MET A 267 -7.03 -6.01 13.87
C MET A 267 -7.43 -4.82 12.99
N LYS A 268 -6.81 -3.65 13.18
CA LYS A 268 -7.02 -2.52 12.30
C LYS A 268 -6.11 -2.61 11.08
N VAL A 269 -6.70 -2.36 9.92
CA VAL A 269 -6.02 -2.43 8.63
C VAL A 269 -5.48 -1.05 8.25
N TRP A 270 -4.23 -1.03 7.80
CA TRP A 270 -3.51 0.18 7.41
C TRP A 270 -3.04 0.07 5.96
N LEU A 271 -3.43 1.02 5.10
CA LEU A 271 -2.87 1.13 3.75
C LEU A 271 -1.42 1.59 3.83
N ILE A 272 -0.52 0.87 3.16
CA ILE A 272 0.91 1.19 3.09
C ILE A 272 1.28 1.84 1.77
N GLU A 273 0.80 1.27 0.67
CA GLU A 273 0.97 1.80 -0.67
C GLU A 273 0.04 1.15 -1.71
N VAL A 274 0.01 1.75 -2.90
CA VAL A 274 -0.66 1.20 -4.07
C VAL A 274 0.36 1.08 -5.20
N ASN A 275 0.43 -0.10 -5.80
CA ASN A 275 1.34 -0.42 -6.88
C ASN A 275 0.58 -0.33 -8.22
N GLY A 276 1.01 0.55 -9.12
CA GLY A 276 0.38 0.73 -10.43
C GLY A 276 0.74 -0.31 -11.48
N ALA A 277 1.76 -1.14 -11.20
CA ALA A 277 2.26 -2.20 -12.06
C ALA A 277 2.65 -3.43 -11.22
N PRO A 278 1.67 -4.09 -10.56
CA PRO A 278 1.96 -5.19 -9.65
C PRO A 278 2.39 -6.46 -10.40
N ALA A 279 3.34 -7.20 -9.82
CA ALA A 279 3.53 -8.61 -10.12
C ALA A 279 2.45 -9.46 -9.41
N CYS A 280 2.31 -10.72 -9.82
CA CYS A 280 1.42 -11.69 -9.20
C CYS A 280 2.23 -12.81 -8.52
N ALA A 281 1.65 -13.48 -7.53
CA ALA A 281 2.24 -14.71 -6.99
C ALA A 281 2.18 -15.82 -8.05
N GLN A 282 3.22 -16.67 -8.13
CA GLN A 282 3.37 -17.65 -9.22
C GLN A 282 2.13 -18.54 -9.38
N LYS A 283 1.55 -18.98 -8.25
CA LYS A 283 0.38 -19.86 -8.17
C LYS A 283 -0.91 -19.20 -8.70
N LEU A 284 -1.01 -17.88 -8.67
CA LEU A 284 -2.24 -17.13 -8.96
C LEU A 284 -2.28 -16.55 -10.37
N TYR A 285 -1.17 -16.57 -11.11
CA TYR A 285 -1.08 -15.95 -12.45
C TYR A 285 -2.17 -16.43 -13.41
N ALA A 286 -2.38 -17.74 -13.52
CA ALA A 286 -3.28 -18.31 -14.53
C ALA A 286 -4.72 -17.78 -14.36
N GLU A 287 -5.26 -17.84 -13.15
CA GLU A 287 -6.62 -17.39 -12.85
C GLU A 287 -6.74 -15.86 -12.92
N LEU A 288 -5.79 -15.12 -12.34
CA LEU A 288 -5.82 -13.66 -12.37
C LEU A 288 -5.75 -13.12 -13.81
N CYS A 289 -4.82 -13.63 -14.62
CA CYS A 289 -4.68 -13.21 -16.02
C CYS A 289 -5.90 -13.58 -16.85
N GLN A 290 -6.47 -14.76 -16.66
CA GLN A 290 -7.71 -15.15 -17.35
C GLN A 290 -8.86 -14.22 -16.98
N GLY A 291 -9.05 -13.90 -15.71
CA GLY A 291 -10.11 -12.98 -15.31
C GLY A 291 -9.89 -11.53 -15.76
N ILE A 292 -8.64 -11.08 -15.95
CA ILE A 292 -8.35 -9.80 -16.64
C ILE A 292 -8.82 -9.85 -18.09
N VAL A 293 -8.54 -10.95 -18.81
CA VAL A 293 -9.03 -11.13 -20.19
C VAL A 293 -10.56 -11.09 -20.21
N ASP A 294 -11.22 -11.84 -19.33
CA ASP A 294 -12.67 -11.95 -19.30
C ASP A 294 -13.37 -10.62 -18.96
N ILE A 295 -12.88 -9.91 -17.93
CA ILE A 295 -13.52 -8.68 -17.41
C ILE A 295 -13.12 -7.45 -18.21
N ALA A 296 -11.83 -7.26 -18.48
CA ALA A 296 -11.35 -5.99 -19.02
C ALA A 296 -11.23 -5.97 -20.54
N ILE A 297 -10.99 -7.13 -21.18
CA ILE A 297 -10.70 -7.21 -22.62
C ILE A 297 -11.91 -7.75 -23.38
N ALA A 298 -12.39 -8.95 -23.05
CA ALA A 298 -13.47 -9.63 -23.76
C ALA A 298 -14.82 -8.91 -23.61
N SER A 299 -14.99 -8.11 -22.54
CA SER A 299 -16.17 -7.24 -22.36
C SER A 299 -16.31 -6.16 -23.43
N LEU A 300 -15.19 -5.72 -24.04
CA LEU A 300 -15.14 -4.76 -25.14
C LEU A 300 -14.92 -5.41 -26.51
N PHE A 301 -14.13 -6.49 -26.52
CA PHE A 301 -13.73 -7.21 -27.73
C PHE A 301 -14.09 -8.68 -27.58
N PRO A 302 -15.39 -9.02 -27.67
CA PRO A 302 -15.84 -10.40 -27.47
C PRO A 302 -15.20 -11.32 -28.52
N PRO A 303 -14.78 -12.53 -28.13
CA PRO A 303 -14.21 -13.48 -29.07
C PRO A 303 -15.25 -13.89 -30.14
N PRO A 304 -14.82 -14.26 -31.35
CA PRO A 304 -15.73 -14.70 -32.40
C PRO A 304 -16.59 -15.88 -31.94
N GLY A 305 -17.91 -15.78 -32.08
CA GLY A 305 -18.85 -16.85 -31.72
C GLY A 305 -19.36 -16.84 -30.27
N SER A 306 -18.90 -15.92 -29.40
CA SER A 306 -19.51 -15.74 -28.08
C SER A 306 -20.76 -14.86 -28.19
N GLY A 307 -21.93 -15.50 -28.31
CA GLY A 307 -23.23 -14.80 -28.35
C GLY A 307 -23.71 -14.26 -27.00
N GLN A 308 -22.95 -14.46 -25.92
CA GLN A 308 -23.26 -14.00 -24.57
C GLN A 308 -22.03 -13.40 -23.91
N GLN A 309 -22.22 -12.33 -23.13
CA GLN A 309 -21.19 -11.85 -22.21
C GLN A 309 -20.78 -12.99 -21.28
N PRO A 310 -19.48 -13.25 -21.08
CA PRO A 310 -19.05 -14.23 -20.10
C PRO A 310 -19.65 -13.87 -18.73
N PRO A 311 -20.14 -14.85 -17.96
CA PRO A 311 -20.60 -14.60 -16.60
C PRO A 311 -19.48 -13.91 -15.82
N GLN A 312 -19.86 -13.03 -14.89
CA GLN A 312 -18.91 -12.35 -14.01
C GLN A 312 -17.96 -13.40 -13.40
N PRO A 313 -16.63 -13.30 -13.59
CA PRO A 313 -15.75 -14.39 -13.18
C PRO A 313 -15.87 -14.62 -11.68
N ALA A 314 -16.08 -15.88 -11.31
CA ALA A 314 -16.18 -16.30 -9.91
C ALA A 314 -14.98 -15.82 -9.10
N ALA A 315 -13.82 -15.64 -9.73
CA ALA A 315 -12.56 -15.17 -9.15
C ALA A 315 -12.58 -13.74 -8.58
N PHE A 316 -13.52 -12.87 -8.94
CA PHE A 316 -13.54 -11.46 -8.50
C PHE A 316 -14.76 -11.10 -7.66
N ILE A 317 -14.56 -10.18 -6.73
CA ILE A 317 -15.58 -9.51 -5.94
C ILE A 317 -15.73 -8.09 -6.51
N LYS A 318 -16.89 -7.78 -7.06
CA LYS A 318 -17.18 -6.40 -7.46
C LYS A 318 -17.45 -5.57 -6.20
N LEU A 319 -16.68 -4.49 -6.04
CA LEU A 319 -16.73 -3.63 -4.87
C LEU A 319 -17.74 -2.51 -5.04
#